data_AF-A0A9D5J6R4-F1
#
_entry.id   AF-A0A9D5J6R4-F1
#
_cell.length_a   1.000
_cell.length_b   1.000
_cell.length_c   1.000
_cell.angle_alpha   90.00
_cell.angle_beta   90.00
_cell.angle_gamma   90.00
#
_symmetry.space_group_name_H-M   'P 1'
#
loop_
_entity.id
_entity.type
_entity.pdbx_description
1 polymer ?
#
loop_
_entity_poly.entity_id
_entity_poly.type
_entity_poly.pdbx_seq_one_letter_code
_entity_poly.pdbx_strand_id
1 'polypeptide(L)'
;MRPTGRLHLGHLVGALSQWIAFARDNETFYEVADLHALTTSYERTTDLAANVREVVLGWLATGVDPTRSTLYVQSHVPQISELHLLLSMLVPVAWLQRVPTFKDQINALGPEIATYGFLGYPLLQLVDVAVMRGDTVPVGKDQLSHLELGREVVRRFNNTYGRVLIEPQATLSQFPDVPG
;
A
#
# COMPACT_ATOMS: atom_id res chain seq x y z
N MET A 1 4.57 1.92 -2.71
CA MET A 1 5.79 1.27 -2.17
C MET A 1 6.31 2.10 -1.01
N ARG A 2 6.68 1.48 0.11
CA ARG A 2 7.24 2.22 1.26
C ARG A 2 8.66 2.73 0.95
N PRO A 3 8.99 4.00 1.27
CA PRO A 3 10.32 4.56 1.07
C PRO A 3 11.30 4.11 2.16
N THR A 4 11.82 2.88 2.05
CA THR A 4 12.77 2.30 3.02
C THR A 4 14.23 2.30 2.55
N GLY A 5 14.53 2.93 1.41
CA GLY A 5 15.88 3.05 0.87
C GLY A 5 15.91 2.86 -0.65
N ARG A 6 17.11 2.57 -1.18
CA ARG A 6 17.33 2.37 -2.61
C ARG A 6 16.66 1.09 -3.11
N LEU A 7 16.10 1.17 -4.31
CA LEU A 7 15.58 0.01 -5.03
C LEU A 7 16.75 -0.90 -5.46
N HIS A 8 16.46 -2.19 -5.60
CA HIS A 8 17.40 -3.23 -5.99
C HIS A 8 16.76 -4.18 -7.00
N LEU A 9 17.52 -5.14 -7.54
CA LEU A 9 17.05 -6.04 -8.60
C LEU A 9 15.76 -6.79 -8.26
N GLY A 10 15.58 -7.24 -7.01
CA GLY A 10 14.30 -7.82 -6.56
C GLY A 10 13.08 -6.92 -6.80
N HIS A 11 13.21 -5.61 -6.60
CA HIS A 11 12.13 -4.66 -6.89
C HIS A 11 11.84 -4.56 -8.38
N LEU A 12 12.90 -4.56 -9.21
CA LEU A 12 12.80 -4.46 -10.67
C LEU A 12 12.10 -5.68 -11.27
N VAL A 13 12.57 -6.88 -10.95
CA VAL A 13 12.04 -8.13 -11.50
C VAL A 13 10.67 -8.45 -10.89
N GLY A 14 10.47 -8.19 -9.60
CA GLY A 14 9.23 -8.54 -8.90
C GLY A 14 8.06 -7.62 -9.23
N ALA A 15 8.23 -6.30 -9.04
CA ALA A 15 7.14 -5.33 -9.11
C ALA A 15 7.24 -4.39 -10.32
N LEU A 16 8.38 -3.71 -10.51
CA LEU A 16 8.47 -2.59 -11.46
C LEU A 16 8.26 -3.02 -12.92
N SER A 17 8.79 -4.17 -13.32
CA SER A 17 8.61 -4.68 -14.69
C SER A 17 7.13 -4.94 -15.02
N GLN A 18 6.36 -5.45 -14.04
CA GLN A 18 4.92 -5.65 -14.19
C GLN A 18 4.16 -4.34 -14.18
N TRP A 19 4.55 -3.41 -13.31
CA TRP A 19 3.96 -2.08 -13.25
C TRP A 19 4.08 -1.36 -14.58
N ILE A 20 5.26 -1.37 -15.18
CA ILE A 20 5.53 -0.75 -16.48
C ILE A 20 4.72 -1.41 -17.60
N ALA A 21 4.59 -2.74 -17.57
CA ALA A 21 3.75 -3.45 -18.53
C ALA A 21 2.27 -3.10 -18.36
N PHE A 22 1.78 -3.08 -17.11
CA PHE A 22 0.39 -2.79 -16.78
C PHE A 22 -0.01 -1.35 -17.16
N ALA A 23 0.86 -0.37 -16.94
CA ALA A 23 0.63 1.03 -17.33
C ALA A 23 0.56 1.27 -18.84
N ARG A 24 0.90 0.28 -19.68
CA ARG A 24 0.78 0.45 -21.13
C ARG A 24 -0.66 0.58 -21.58
N ASP A 25 -1.58 -0.11 -20.90
CA ASP A 25 -2.96 -0.26 -21.32
C ASP A 25 -3.95 0.27 -20.27
N ASN A 26 -3.47 0.82 -19.15
CA ASN A 26 -4.29 1.24 -18.02
C ASN A 26 -3.87 2.61 -17.48
N GLU A 27 -4.83 3.35 -16.92
CA GLU A 27 -4.54 4.49 -16.05
C GLU A 27 -3.96 3.98 -14.74
N THR A 28 -2.78 4.48 -14.35
CA THR A 28 -2.04 3.95 -13.20
C THR A 28 -1.64 5.04 -12.22
N PHE A 29 -1.72 4.66 -10.95
CA PHE A 29 -1.35 5.48 -9.80
C PHE A 29 -0.24 4.79 -9.03
N TYR A 30 0.92 5.45 -8.92
CA TYR A 30 2.08 4.96 -8.18
C TYR A 30 2.27 5.79 -6.93
N GLU A 31 2.12 5.14 -5.78
CA GLU A 31 2.20 5.78 -4.47
C GLU A 31 3.53 5.53 -3.78
N VAL A 32 4.20 6.61 -3.35
CA VAL A 32 5.25 6.53 -2.34
C VAL A 32 4.59 6.55 -0.96
N ALA A 33 4.56 5.39 -0.33
CA ALA A 33 3.78 5.07 0.86
C ALA A 33 4.52 5.50 2.15
N ASP A 34 4.70 6.80 2.34
CA ASP A 34 5.52 7.35 3.42
C ASP A 34 4.83 7.28 4.80
N LEU A 35 3.51 7.39 4.89
CA LEU A 35 2.78 7.13 6.14
C LEU A 35 2.87 5.65 6.54
N HIS A 36 2.82 4.74 5.56
CA HIS A 36 3.06 3.31 5.79
C HIS A 36 4.49 3.00 6.26
N ALA A 37 5.48 3.81 5.92
CA ALA A 37 6.83 3.63 6.46
C ALA A 37 6.87 3.92 7.98
N LEU A 38 6.08 4.91 8.44
CA LEU A 38 6.03 5.29 9.85
C LEU A 38 5.47 4.18 10.73
N THR A 39 4.64 3.26 10.22
CA THR A 39 4.06 2.20 11.06
C THR A 39 5.10 1.23 11.64
N THR A 40 6.29 1.14 11.03
CA THR A 40 7.42 0.31 11.52
C THR A 40 8.67 1.11 11.83
N SER A 41 8.77 2.36 11.35
CA SER A 41 9.99 3.17 11.45
C SER A 41 9.73 4.54 12.07
N TYR A 42 8.68 4.69 12.91
CA TYR A 42 8.31 5.95 13.55
C TYR A 42 9.44 6.60 14.36
N GLU A 43 10.40 5.82 14.89
CA GLU A 43 11.55 6.33 15.65
C GLU A 43 12.70 6.83 14.76
N ARG A 44 12.67 6.52 13.46
CA ARG A 44 13.77 6.76 12.52
C ARG A 44 13.28 7.43 11.24
N THR A 45 12.97 8.71 11.34
CA THR A 45 12.36 9.49 10.25
C THR A 45 13.33 10.40 9.50
N THR A 46 14.56 10.56 9.99
CA THR A 46 15.58 11.47 9.43
C THR A 46 15.80 11.28 7.92
N ASP A 47 15.82 10.03 7.46
CA ASP A 47 16.10 9.68 6.07
C ASP A 47 14.84 9.57 5.21
N LEU A 48 13.63 9.73 5.78
CA LEU A 48 12.37 9.46 5.09
C LEU A 48 12.22 10.32 3.83
N ALA A 49 12.46 11.63 3.94
CA ALA A 49 12.38 12.55 2.80
C ALA A 49 13.41 12.23 1.70
N ALA A 50 14.61 11.77 2.08
CA ALA A 50 15.61 11.33 1.12
C ALA A 50 15.18 10.04 0.43
N ASN A 51 14.67 9.06 1.19
CA ASN A 51 14.17 7.80 0.65
C ASN A 51 12.98 7.98 -0.29
N VAL A 52 12.08 8.93 -0.02
CA VAL A 52 11.00 9.29 -0.95
C VAL A 52 11.57 9.68 -2.31
N ARG A 53 12.61 10.54 -2.33
CA ARG A 53 13.28 10.94 -3.58
C ARG A 53 13.97 9.77 -4.26
N GLU A 54 14.68 8.93 -3.51
CA GLU A 54 15.37 7.75 -4.07
C GLU A 54 14.41 6.75 -4.71
N VAL A 55 13.23 6.52 -4.10
CA VAL A 55 12.19 5.65 -4.69
C VAL A 55 11.66 6.22 -6.00
N VAL A 56 11.31 7.51 -6.03
CA VAL A 56 10.82 8.16 -7.26
C VAL A 56 11.89 8.12 -8.36
N LEU A 57 13.15 8.44 -8.01
CA LEU A 57 14.27 8.33 -8.96
C LEU A 57 14.42 6.90 -9.48
N GLY A 58 14.31 5.89 -8.62
CA GLY A 58 14.37 4.49 -9.01
C GLY A 58 13.25 4.07 -9.97
N TRP A 59 12.03 4.57 -9.75
CA TRP A 59 10.91 4.33 -10.68
C TRP A 59 11.15 4.96 -12.05
N LEU A 60 11.54 6.24 -12.09
CA LEU A 60 11.84 6.93 -13.34
C LEU A 60 12.99 6.24 -14.09
N ALA A 61 14.06 5.85 -13.38
CA ALA A 61 15.22 5.17 -13.95
C ALA A 61 14.89 3.79 -14.52
N THR A 62 13.86 3.12 -14.00
CA THR A 62 13.44 1.78 -14.46
C THR A 62 12.38 1.82 -15.56
N GLY A 63 11.81 2.99 -15.86
CA GLY A 63 10.90 3.19 -16.99
C GLY A 63 9.46 3.52 -16.61
N VAL A 64 9.18 3.86 -15.35
CA VAL A 64 7.88 4.46 -14.99
C VAL A 64 7.79 5.84 -15.63
N ASP A 65 6.76 6.05 -16.44
CA ASP A 65 6.57 7.28 -17.22
C ASP A 65 5.52 8.20 -16.56
N PRO A 66 5.93 9.36 -16.00
CA PRO A 66 5.02 10.29 -15.33
C PRO A 66 4.11 11.05 -16.31
N THR A 67 4.34 10.95 -17.62
CA THR A 67 3.42 11.50 -18.63
C THR A 67 2.22 10.58 -18.90
N ARG A 68 2.33 9.32 -18.48
CA ARG A 68 1.30 8.28 -18.67
C ARG A 68 0.67 7.81 -17.37
N SER A 69 1.31 8.11 -16.24
CA SER A 69 0.95 7.59 -14.93
C SER A 69 0.99 8.70 -13.89
N THR A 70 0.14 8.63 -12.88
CA THR A 70 0.17 9.57 -11.75
C THR A 70 1.11 9.05 -10.68
N LEU A 71 2.16 9.81 -10.36
CA LEU A 71 3.06 9.51 -9.24
C LEU A 71 2.76 10.48 -8.11
N TYR A 72 2.59 9.99 -6.89
CA TYR A 72 2.28 10.82 -5.74
C TYR A 72 2.90 10.29 -4.44
N VAL A 73 3.00 11.18 -3.46
CA VAL A 73 3.45 10.87 -2.10
C VAL A 73 2.22 10.78 -1.22
N GLN A 74 2.09 9.71 -0.44
CA GLN A 74 0.90 9.41 0.35
C GLN A 74 0.55 10.56 1.32
N SER A 75 1.52 11.07 2.07
CA SER A 75 1.30 12.19 3.01
C SER A 75 0.90 13.52 2.35
N HIS A 76 1.11 13.67 1.03
CA HIS A 76 0.70 14.87 0.29
C HIS A 76 -0.78 14.86 -0.11
N VAL A 77 -1.50 13.76 0.13
CA VAL A 77 -2.94 13.62 -0.13
C VAL A 77 -3.67 13.56 1.21
N PRO A 78 -4.04 14.70 1.82
CA PRO A 78 -4.61 14.72 3.17
C PRO A 78 -5.94 13.95 3.30
N GLN A 79 -6.65 13.75 2.19
CA GLN A 79 -7.86 12.94 2.13
C GLN A 79 -7.62 11.48 2.51
N ILE A 80 -6.39 10.97 2.37
CA ILE A 80 -6.01 9.64 2.84
C ILE A 80 -6.12 9.58 4.37
N SER A 81 -5.56 10.57 5.08
CA SER A 81 -5.65 10.60 6.54
C SER A 81 -7.09 10.82 7.02
N GLU A 82 -7.86 11.67 6.35
CA GLU A 82 -9.26 11.91 6.69
C GLU A 82 -10.13 10.67 6.50
N LEU A 83 -10.04 10.01 5.33
CA LEU A 83 -10.83 8.81 5.05
C LEU A 83 -10.40 7.65 5.96
N HIS A 84 -9.11 7.52 6.28
CA HIS A 84 -8.64 6.53 7.24
C HIS A 84 -9.29 6.72 8.62
N LEU A 85 -9.33 7.95 9.13
CA LEU A 85 -10.00 8.26 10.40
C LEU A 85 -11.48 7.85 10.34
N LEU A 86 -12.20 8.23 9.29
CA LEU A 86 -13.62 7.92 9.13
C LEU A 86 -13.87 6.41 9.07
N LEU A 87 -13.10 5.68 8.26
CA LEU A 87 -13.25 4.23 8.15
C LEU A 87 -12.82 3.50 9.43
N SER A 88 -11.90 4.06 10.23
CA SER A 88 -11.49 3.44 11.50
C SER A 88 -12.66 3.25 12.48
N MET A 89 -13.70 4.07 12.38
CA MET A 89 -14.92 3.96 13.20
C MET A 89 -15.86 2.83 12.74
N LEU A 90 -15.66 2.31 11.52
CA LEU A 90 -16.49 1.27 10.92
C LEU A 90 -15.88 -0.14 11.08
N VAL A 91 -14.56 -0.23 11.27
CA VAL A 91 -13.81 -1.49 11.24
C VAL A 91 -13.58 -2.05 12.65
N PRO A 92 -14.11 -3.24 12.97
CA PRO A 92 -13.86 -3.88 14.26
C PRO A 92 -12.38 -4.24 14.43
N VAL A 93 -11.85 -4.04 15.63
CA VAL A 93 -10.47 -4.42 15.99
C VAL A 93 -10.16 -5.89 15.67
N ALA A 94 -11.11 -6.80 15.93
CA ALA A 94 -10.95 -8.22 15.65
C ALA A 94 -10.71 -8.52 14.15
N TRP A 95 -11.18 -7.66 13.24
CA TRP A 95 -10.94 -7.83 11.81
C TRP A 95 -9.49 -7.52 11.42
N LEU A 96 -8.84 -6.60 12.14
CA LEU A 96 -7.44 -6.25 11.93
C LEU A 96 -6.53 -7.32 12.53
N GLN A 97 -6.87 -7.83 13.72
CA GLN A 97 -6.07 -8.83 14.44
C GLN A 97 -6.01 -10.21 13.76
N ARG A 98 -6.95 -10.52 12.85
CA ARG A 98 -6.97 -11.78 12.07
C ARG A 98 -6.08 -11.73 10.84
N VAL A 99 -5.56 -10.57 10.45
CA VAL A 99 -4.67 -10.44 9.30
C VAL A 99 -3.33 -11.14 9.63
N PRO A 100 -2.92 -12.20 8.91
CA PRO A 100 -1.77 -13.03 9.30
C PRO A 100 -0.46 -12.25 9.41
N THR A 101 -0.23 -11.35 8.46
CA THR A 101 0.98 -10.52 8.35
C THR A 101 1.23 -9.67 9.59
N PHE A 102 0.19 -9.28 10.34
CA PHE A 102 0.36 -8.51 11.57
C PHE A 102 1.16 -9.29 12.61
N LYS A 103 0.81 -10.55 12.84
CA LYS A 103 1.52 -11.42 13.80
C LYS A 103 2.90 -11.80 13.29
N ASP A 104 3.01 -12.12 12.01
CA ASP A 104 4.29 -12.51 11.40
C ASP A 104 5.31 -11.38 11.46
N GLN A 105 4.90 -10.14 11.19
CA GLN A 105 5.77 -8.97 11.27
C GLN A 105 6.16 -8.62 12.70
N ILE A 106 5.25 -8.74 13.67
CA ILE A 106 5.60 -8.57 15.10
C ILE A 106 6.65 -9.60 15.52
N ASN A 107 6.50 -10.85 15.10
CA ASN A 107 7.48 -11.89 15.41
C ASN A 107 8.85 -11.62 14.76
N ALA A 108 8.86 -11.01 13.56
CA ALA A 108 10.08 -10.74 12.82
C ALA A 108 10.80 -9.44 13.24
N LEU A 109 10.04 -8.39 13.58
CA LEU A 109 10.56 -7.04 13.81
C LEU A 109 10.54 -6.62 15.28
N GLY A 110 9.87 -7.38 16.15
CA GLY A 110 9.78 -7.13 17.58
C GLY A 110 8.40 -6.64 18.04
N PRO A 111 8.07 -6.80 19.33
CA PRO A 111 6.78 -6.38 19.89
C PRO A 111 6.54 -4.86 19.84
N GLU A 112 7.58 -4.05 19.70
CA GLU A 112 7.51 -2.59 19.69
C GLU A 112 6.68 -2.05 18.52
N ILE A 113 6.66 -2.77 17.39
CA ILE A 113 5.84 -2.37 16.24
C ILE A 113 4.35 -2.69 16.41
N ALA A 114 3.93 -3.34 17.49
CA ALA A 114 2.53 -3.66 17.79
C ALA A 114 1.72 -2.41 18.22
N THR A 115 1.80 -1.35 17.43
CA THR A 115 1.14 -0.07 17.64
C THR A 115 -0.25 -0.04 17.02
N TYR A 116 -1.09 0.91 17.44
CA TYR A 116 -2.37 1.16 16.79
C TYR A 116 -2.20 1.47 15.28
N GLY A 117 -1.18 2.25 14.92
CA GLY A 117 -0.89 2.57 13.53
C GLY A 117 -0.51 1.34 12.70
N PHE A 118 0.29 0.43 13.25
CA PHE A 118 0.64 -0.82 12.57
C PHE A 118 -0.55 -1.79 12.48
N LEU A 119 -1.39 -1.87 13.52
CA LEU A 119 -2.63 -2.63 13.47
C LEU A 119 -3.58 -2.11 12.39
N GLY A 120 -3.62 -0.78 12.20
CA GLY A 120 -4.41 -0.11 11.17
C GLY A 120 -3.81 -0.15 9.75
N TYR A 121 -2.62 -0.74 9.56
CA TYR A 121 -1.91 -0.76 8.27
C TYR A 121 -2.80 -1.24 7.11
N PRO A 122 -3.50 -2.39 7.21
CA PRO A 122 -4.32 -2.88 6.09
C PRO A 122 -5.52 -1.97 5.78
N LEU A 123 -6.04 -1.26 6.78
CA LEU A 123 -7.10 -0.28 6.57
C LEU A 123 -6.58 0.98 5.86
N LEU A 124 -5.39 1.47 6.24
CA LEU A 124 -4.74 2.56 5.53
C LEU A 124 -4.47 2.19 4.07
N GLN A 125 -4.01 0.96 3.81
CA GLN A 125 -3.80 0.46 2.45
C GLN A 125 -5.08 0.42 1.61
N LEU A 126 -6.23 0.08 2.21
CA LEU A 126 -7.52 0.19 1.51
C LEU A 126 -7.81 1.64 1.13
N VAL A 127 -7.55 2.58 2.04
CA VAL A 127 -7.85 4.01 1.83
C VAL A 127 -7.04 4.58 0.67
N ASP A 128 -5.77 4.20 0.57
CA ASP A 128 -4.89 4.59 -0.55
C ASP A 128 -5.52 4.20 -1.90
N VAL A 129 -6.07 2.99 -2.00
CA VAL A 129 -6.77 2.50 -3.19
C VAL A 129 -8.10 3.25 -3.39
N ALA A 130 -8.86 3.43 -2.32
CA ALA A 130 -10.21 4.02 -2.39
C ALA A 130 -10.20 5.50 -2.79
N VAL A 131 -9.26 6.30 -2.28
CA VAL A 131 -9.12 7.73 -2.63
C VAL A 131 -8.85 7.91 -4.12
N MET A 132 -8.04 7.03 -4.71
CA MET A 132 -7.75 7.02 -6.14
C MET A 132 -8.80 6.29 -6.98
N ARG A 133 -9.89 5.81 -6.36
CA ARG A 133 -10.95 5.02 -7.02
C ARG A 133 -10.42 3.80 -7.77
N GLY A 134 -9.34 3.18 -7.26
CA GLY A 134 -8.73 2.02 -7.89
C GLY A 134 -9.65 0.81 -7.88
N ASP A 135 -9.87 0.20 -9.05
CA ASP A 135 -10.63 -1.04 -9.21
C ASP A 135 -9.74 -2.28 -9.27
N THR A 136 -8.44 -2.11 -9.49
CA THR A 136 -7.48 -3.19 -9.72
C THR A 136 -6.17 -2.86 -9.01
N VAL A 137 -5.65 -3.81 -8.22
CA VAL A 137 -4.42 -3.64 -7.45
C VAL A 137 -3.46 -4.80 -7.76
N PRO A 138 -2.28 -4.51 -8.34
CA PRO A 138 -1.22 -5.50 -8.47
C PRO A 138 -0.68 -5.86 -7.07
N VAL A 139 -0.81 -7.13 -6.68
CA VAL A 139 -0.41 -7.59 -5.34
C VAL A 139 0.34 -8.92 -5.39
N GLY A 140 1.27 -9.08 -4.44
CA GLY A 140 1.86 -10.37 -4.11
C GLY A 140 0.89 -11.24 -3.30
N LYS A 141 1.20 -12.53 -3.18
CA LYS A 141 0.36 -13.48 -2.41
C LYS A 141 0.26 -13.10 -0.93
N ASP A 142 1.30 -12.51 -0.39
CA ASP A 142 1.40 -12.01 0.99
C ASP A 142 0.42 -10.86 1.27
N GLN A 143 0.10 -10.04 0.26
CA GLN A 143 -0.79 -8.89 0.38
C GLN A 143 -2.28 -9.22 0.15
N LEU A 144 -2.63 -10.45 -0.26
CA LEU A 144 -4.02 -10.83 -0.52
C LEU A 144 -4.91 -10.68 0.71
N SER A 145 -4.39 -11.00 1.90
CA SER A 145 -5.14 -10.86 3.15
C SER A 145 -5.53 -9.41 3.46
N HIS A 146 -4.69 -8.45 3.08
CA HIS A 146 -4.99 -7.02 3.23
C HIS A 146 -6.08 -6.60 2.26
N LEU A 147 -6.00 -7.04 1.01
CA LEU A 147 -6.99 -6.71 -0.01
C LEU A 147 -8.37 -7.29 0.34
N GLU A 148 -8.43 -8.54 0.82
CA GLU A 148 -9.70 -9.15 1.24
C GLU A 148 -10.34 -8.44 2.43
N LEU A 149 -9.55 -8.05 3.45
CA LEU A 149 -10.04 -7.15 4.50
C LEU A 149 -10.61 -5.86 3.88
N GLY A 150 -9.86 -5.26 2.95
CA GLY A 150 -10.28 -4.06 2.25
C GLY A 150 -11.65 -4.19 1.58
N ARG A 151 -11.87 -5.30 0.88
CA ARG A 151 -13.16 -5.60 0.21
C ARG A 151 -14.29 -5.80 1.23
N GLU A 152 -14.04 -6.44 2.37
CA GLU A 152 -15.03 -6.52 3.46
C GLU A 152 -15.43 -5.15 4.00
N VAL A 153 -14.46 -4.25 4.17
CA VAL A 153 -14.71 -2.86 4.62
C VAL A 153 -15.50 -2.07 3.57
N VAL A 154 -15.16 -2.19 2.28
CA VAL A 154 -15.91 -1.58 1.17
C VAL A 154 -17.37 -2.04 1.17
N ARG A 155 -17.62 -3.35 1.24
CA ARG A 155 -18.98 -3.89 1.31
C ARG A 155 -19.74 -3.35 2.51
N ARG A 156 -19.11 -3.32 3.69
CA ARG A 156 -19.72 -2.79 4.92
C ARG A 156 -20.06 -1.30 4.77
N PHE A 157 -19.13 -0.49 4.25
CA PHE A 157 -19.37 0.93 4.01
C PHE A 157 -20.55 1.13 3.06
N ASN A 158 -20.52 0.43 1.91
CA ASN A 158 -21.53 0.57 0.88
C ASN A 158 -22.92 0.11 1.34
N ASN A 159 -22.99 -0.89 2.22
CA ASN A 159 -24.25 -1.34 2.82
C ASN A 159 -24.81 -0.33 3.83
N THR A 160 -23.95 0.40 4.54
CA THR A 160 -24.36 1.37 5.57
C THR A 160 -24.71 2.74 4.96
N TYR A 161 -23.92 3.23 4.01
CA TYR A 161 -23.98 4.62 3.52
C TYR A 161 -24.38 4.75 2.05
N GLY A 162 -24.52 3.63 1.32
CA GLY A 162 -24.79 3.61 -0.11
C GLY A 162 -23.54 3.33 -0.95
N ARG A 163 -23.74 2.92 -2.20
CA ARG A 163 -22.67 2.48 -3.11
C ARG A 163 -21.81 3.66 -3.58
N VAL A 164 -20.69 3.88 -2.90
CA VAL A 164 -19.73 4.95 -3.20
C VAL A 164 -18.32 4.40 -3.42
N LEU A 165 -17.88 3.50 -2.54
CA LEU A 165 -16.55 2.90 -2.63
C LEU A 165 -16.52 1.78 -3.68
N ILE A 166 -15.45 1.70 -4.45
CA ILE A 166 -15.22 0.63 -5.43
C ILE A 166 -14.58 -0.56 -4.72
N GLU A 167 -15.04 -1.77 -5.01
CA GLU A 167 -14.45 -2.99 -4.47
C GLU A 167 -13.27 -3.42 -5.37
N PRO A 168 -12.02 -3.32 -4.89
CA PRO A 168 -10.86 -3.58 -5.74
C PRO A 168 -10.64 -5.07 -6.02
N GLN A 169 -10.14 -5.38 -7.21
CA GLN A 169 -9.73 -6.70 -7.66
C GLN A 169 -8.22 -6.87 -7.55
N ALA A 170 -7.78 -8.08 -7.22
CA ALA A 170 -6.37 -8.43 -7.23
C ALA A 170 -5.90 -8.76 -8.64
N THR A 171 -4.72 -8.28 -9.03
CA THR A 171 -3.95 -8.88 -10.12
C THR A 171 -2.67 -9.46 -9.55
N LEU A 172 -2.51 -10.79 -9.67
CA LEU A 172 -1.37 -11.49 -9.08
C LEU A 172 -0.10 -11.26 -9.89
N SER A 173 0.98 -10.90 -9.18
CA SER A 173 2.32 -10.93 -9.75
C SER A 173 2.75 -12.37 -10.07
N GLN A 174 3.27 -12.59 -11.28
CA GLN A 174 3.72 -13.90 -11.78
C GLN A 174 5.21 -14.21 -11.52
N PHE A 175 5.98 -13.33 -10.86
CA PHE A 175 7.42 -13.55 -10.69
C PHE A 175 7.76 -14.26 -9.37
N PRO A 176 8.63 -15.29 -9.40
CA PRO A 176 9.17 -15.91 -8.19
C PRO A 176 10.13 -14.96 -7.47
N ASP A 177 10.35 -15.20 -6.17
CA ASP A 177 11.31 -14.46 -5.37
C ASP A 177 12.73 -14.57 -5.99
N VAL A 178 13.42 -13.43 -6.06
CA VAL A 178 14.82 -13.37 -6.54
C VAL A 178 15.74 -13.68 -5.35
N PRO A 179 16.58 -14.74 -5.41
CA PRO A 179 17.51 -15.04 -4.33
C PRO A 179 18.53 -13.90 -4.15
N GLY A 180 18.91 -13.67 -2.89
CA GLY A 180 19.87 -12.64 -2.48
C GLY A 180 21.33 -13.06 -2.63
#